data_AF-A0A950YDK8-F1
#
_entry.id   AF-A0A950YDK8-F1
#
_cell.length_a   1.000
_cell.length_b   1.000
_cell.length_c   1.000
_cell.angle_alpha   90.00
_cell.angle_beta   90.00
_cell.angle_gamma   90.00
#
_symmetry.space_group_name_H-M   'P 1'
#
loop_
_entity.id
_entity.type
_entity.pdbx_description
1 polymer ?
#
loop_
_entity_poly.entity_id
_entity_poly.type
_entity_poly.pdbx_seq_one_letter_code
_entity_poly.pdbx_strand_id
1 'polypeptide(L)' 'MRRTRRDDGAMASDLELLTVGRISIDLYCDQVGADWHAARSFSKAVGGSPTNVAIATARLG' A
#
# COMPACT_ATOMS: atom_id res chain seq x y z
N MET A 1 -2.02 25.77 -29.65
CA MET A 1 -2.52 24.72 -28.74
C MET A 1 -2.02 25.05 -27.32
N ARG A 2 -2.82 25.79 -26.55
CA ARG A 2 -2.46 26.27 -25.20
C ARG A 2 -2.70 25.12 -24.23
N ARG A 3 -1.66 24.54 -23.62
CA ARG A 3 -1.83 23.63 -22.48
C ARG A 3 -2.49 24.43 -21.37
N THR A 4 -3.71 24.07 -21.00
CA THR A 4 -4.37 24.58 -19.79
C THR A 4 -3.55 24.09 -18.60
N ARG A 5 -2.82 25.02 -17.98
CA ARG A 5 -2.29 24.83 -16.63
C ARG A 5 -3.52 24.61 -15.73
N ARG A 6 -3.71 23.41 -15.19
CA ARG A 6 -4.67 23.21 -14.10
C ARG A 6 -4.14 23.99 -12.90
N ASP A 7 -5.01 24.80 -12.31
CA ASP A 7 -4.77 25.42 -11.02
C ASP A 7 -4.94 24.34 -9.94
N ASP A 8 -3.90 23.50 -9.76
CA ASP A 8 -3.82 22.48 -8.70
C ASP A 8 -3.28 23.08 -7.37
N GLY A 9 -3.21 24.41 -7.27
CA GLY A 9 -2.46 25.16 -6.25
C GLY A 9 -2.96 25.08 -4.82
N ALA A 10 -4.08 24.40 -4.55
CA ALA A 10 -4.64 24.24 -3.20
C ALA A 10 -4.61 22.80 -2.67
N MET A 11 -4.31 21.79 -3.50
CA MET A 11 -4.22 20.38 -3.06
C MET A 11 -2.78 19.88 -2.88
N ALA A 12 -1.82 20.52 -3.56
CA ALA A 12 -0.42 20.10 -3.49
C ALA A 12 0.35 20.65 -2.29
N SER A 13 -0.18 21.66 -1.58
CA SER A 13 0.53 22.30 -0.46
C SER A 13 0.61 21.45 0.81
N ASP A 14 -0.31 20.49 0.96
CA ASP A 14 -0.48 19.71 2.21
C ASP A 14 -0.18 18.21 2.01
N LEU A 15 0.22 17.81 0.80
CA LEU A 15 0.51 16.41 0.49
C LEU A 15 2.00 16.11 0.74
N GLU A 16 2.29 15.45 1.84
CA GLU A 16 3.67 15.11 2.23
C GLU A 16 4.22 13.88 1.50
N LEU A 17 3.34 12.97 1.05
CA LEU A 17 3.73 11.75 0.36
C LEU A 17 2.70 11.29 -0.68
N LEU A 18 3.17 10.95 -1.87
CA LEU A 18 2.41 10.23 -2.90
C LEU A 18 3.15 8.95 -3.29
N THR A 19 2.54 7.80 -3.01
CA THR A 19 3.03 6.50 -3.49
C THR A 19 2.17 6.01 -4.64
N VAL A 20 2.77 5.45 -5.69
CA VAL A 20 2.04 4.87 -6.82
C VAL A 20 2.45 3.41 -7.02
N GLY A 21 1.46 2.53 -7.07
CA GLY A 21 1.61 1.15 -7.50
C GLY A 21 0.49 0.26 -7.01
N ARG A 22 0.75 -1.04 -6.93
CA ARG A 22 -0.27 -2.05 -6.61
C ARG A 22 -0.61 -2.05 -5.12
N ILE A 23 -1.89 -2.28 -4.83
CA ILE A 23 -2.41 -2.68 -3.53
C ILE A 23 -2.86 -4.14 -3.59
N SER A 24 -2.59 -4.90 -2.53
CA SER A 24 -3.00 -6.31 -2.42
C SER A 24 -3.39 -6.69 -0.99
N ILE A 25 -3.86 -7.93 -0.83
CA ILE A 25 -3.94 -8.61 0.45
C ILE A 25 -2.87 -9.69 0.47
N ASP A 26 -2.03 -9.66 1.49
CA ASP A 26 -1.10 -10.74 1.76
C ASP A 26 -1.81 -11.75 2.69
N LEU A 27 -1.84 -13.01 2.27
CA LEU A 27 -2.36 -14.12 3.07
C LEU A 27 -1.18 -14.94 3.58
N TYR A 28 -0.92 -14.86 4.88
CA TYR A 28 0.15 -15.59 5.54
C TYR A 28 -0.44 -16.87 6.14
N CYS A 29 0.09 -18.03 5.76
CA CYS A 29 -0.29 -19.30 6.37
C CYS A 29 0.11 -19.29 7.85
N ASP A 30 -0.83 -19.62 8.74
CA ASP A 30 -0.54 -19.62 10.18
C ASP A 30 0.28 -20.86 10.60
N GLN A 31 0.31 -21.90 9.77
CA GLN A 31 1.04 -23.14 10.02
C GLN A 31 2.46 -23.08 9.44
N VAL A 32 3.37 -22.39 10.13
CA VAL A 32 4.77 -22.21 9.70
C VAL A 32 5.47 -23.56 9.53
N GLY A 33 6.12 -23.76 8.37
CA GLY A 33 6.88 -24.97 8.04
C GLY A 33 6.03 -26.18 7.68
N ALA A 34 4.70 -26.06 7.68
CA ALA A 34 3.83 -27.11 7.17
C ALA A 34 3.91 -27.20 5.63
N ASP A 35 3.56 -28.37 5.10
CA ASP A 35 3.37 -28.53 3.66
C ASP A 35 2.26 -27.59 3.16
N TRP A 36 2.38 -27.13 1.92
CA TRP A 36 1.46 -26.19 1.30
C TRP A 36 0.00 -26.65 1.40
N HIS A 37 -0.24 -27.94 1.19
CA HIS A 37 -1.58 -28.53 1.26
C HIS A 37 -2.13 -28.68 2.69
N ALA A 38 -1.30 -28.50 3.71
CA ALA A 38 -1.70 -28.61 5.11
C ALA A 38 -2.17 -27.27 5.72
N ALA A 39 -2.23 -26.20 4.92
CA ALA A 39 -2.75 -24.92 5.38
C ALA A 39 -4.23 -25.04 5.78
N ARG A 40 -4.53 -24.66 7.03
CA ARG A 40 -5.88 -24.68 7.63
C ARG A 40 -6.42 -23.28 7.87
N SER A 41 -5.54 -22.30 8.03
CA SER A 41 -5.91 -20.92 8.32
C SER A 41 -4.86 -19.94 7.81
N PHE A 42 -5.32 -18.71 7.58
CA PHE A 42 -4.48 -17.63 7.09
C PHE A 42 -4.77 -16.34 7.86
N SER A 43 -3.70 -15.67 8.29
CA SER A 43 -3.74 -14.28 8.72
C SER A 43 -3.67 -13.36 7.49
N LYS A 44 -4.56 -12.36 7.45
CA LYS A 44 -4.58 -11.36 6.36
C LYS A 44 -3.88 -10.07 6.76
N ALA A 45 -3.11 -9.51 5.85
CA ALA A 45 -2.52 -8.17 5.98
C ALA A 45 -2.69 -7.37 4.68
N VAL A 46 -2.57 -6.04 4.76
CA VAL A 46 -2.44 -5.20 3.58
C VAL A 46 -1.04 -5.43 2.99
N GLY A 47 -0.98 -5.59 1.67
CA GLY A 47 0.24 -5.79 0.92
C GLY A 47 0.43 -4.78 -0.21
N GLY A 48 1.58 -4.90 -0.86
CA GLY A 48 2.04 -3.98 -1.91
C GLY A 48 3.13 -3.05 -1.39
N SER A 49 4.29 -3.02 -2.06
CA SER A 49 5.44 -2.23 -1.60
C SER A 49 5.14 -0.73 -1.49
N PRO A 50 4.52 -0.07 -2.49
CA PRO A 50 4.16 1.36 -2.37
C PRO A 50 3.12 1.58 -1.27
N THR A 51 2.15 0.68 -1.13
CA THR A 51 1.14 0.73 -0.06
C THR A 51 1.76 0.61 1.33
N ASN A 52 2.72 -0.29 1.51
CA ASN A 52 3.42 -0.47 2.78
C ASN A 52 4.26 0.76 3.15
N VAL A 53 4.87 1.43 2.17
CA VAL A 53 5.57 2.72 2.39
C VAL A 53 4.58 3.78 2.87
N ALA A 54 3.44 3.94 2.20
CA ALA A 54 2.41 4.89 2.62
C ALA A 54 1.90 4.63 4.04
N ILE A 55 1.65 3.36 4.39
CA ILE A 55 1.23 2.96 5.74
C ILE A 55 2.32 3.25 6.78
N ALA A 56 3.58 2.96 6.45
CA ALA A 56 4.70 3.20 7.35
C ALA A 56 4.88 4.70 7.62
N THR A 57 4.88 5.53 6.58
CA THR A 57 4.97 6.99 6.73
C THR A 57 3.80 7.54 7.53
N ALA A 58 2.56 7.13 7.24
CA ALA A 58 1.40 7.58 8.00
C ALA A 58 1.45 7.21 9.50
N ARG A 59 2.16 6.14 9.86
CA ARG A 59 2.34 5.71 11.27
C ARG A 59 3.45 6.46 12.01
N LEU A 60 4.43 6.97 11.28
CA LEU A 60 5.62 7.61 11.87
C LEU A 60 5.54 9.13 11.87
N GLY A 61 4.66 9.72 11.04
CA GLY A 61 4.75 11.14 10.68
C GLY A 61 5.99 11.41 9.85
#